data_AF-A0A3B0V3W3-F1
#
_entry.id   AF-A0A3B0V3W3-F1
#
_cell.length_a   1.000
_cell.length_b   1.000
_cell.length_c   1.000
_cell.angle_alpha   90.00
_cell.angle_beta   90.00
_cell.angle_gamma   90.00
#
_symmetry.space_group_name_H-M   'P 1'
#
loop_
_entity.id
_entity.type
_entity.pdbx_description
1 polymer ?
#
loop_
_entity_poly.entity_id
_entity_poly.type
_entity_poly.pdbx_seq_one_letter_code
_entity_poly.pdbx_strand_id
1 'polypeptide(L)'
;MIKLATDENFNGKILRGVLRRNPQIDIVRIQDSPVYQADDPIVLAWAAQENRILLTHDIRTMAAYAFERIEQSLPMSGLFQVSQAASNYRGCFAVGNL
;
A
#
# COMPACT_ATOMS: atom_id res chain seq x y z
N MET A 1 10.49 -1.52 12.29
CA MET A 1 10.62 -1.64 10.83
C MET A 1 9.25 -1.39 10.22
N ILE A 2 9.14 -0.59 9.15
CA ILE A 2 7.84 -0.28 8.53
C ILE A 2 7.38 -1.49 7.73
N LYS A 3 6.14 -1.93 7.94
CA LYS A 3 5.50 -2.98 7.13
C LYS A 3 4.52 -2.34 6.17
N LEU A 4 4.55 -2.80 4.92
CA LEU A 4 3.71 -2.29 3.85
C LEU A 4 2.80 -3.42 3.32
N ALA A 5 1.62 -3.03 2.87
CA ALA A 5 0.74 -3.85 2.05
C ALA A 5 0.42 -3.11 0.76
N THR A 6 0.33 -3.79 -0.39
CA THR A 6 -0.14 -3.16 -1.64
C THR A 6 -1.45 -3.77 -2.07
N ASP A 7 -2.39 -2.92 -2.44
CA ASP A 7 -3.64 -3.29 -3.10
C ASP A 7 -3.43 -4.24 -4.30
N GLU A 8 -4.46 -5.01 -4.67
CA GLU A 8 -4.43 -6.00 -5.74
C GLU A 8 -3.95 -5.39 -7.07
N ASN A 9 -4.51 -4.23 -7.42
CA ASN A 9 -4.24 -3.53 -8.67
C ASN A 9 -3.08 -2.53 -8.58
N PHE A 10 -2.21 -2.67 -7.56
CA PHE A 10 -1.08 -1.77 -7.38
C PHE A 10 -0.05 -1.89 -8.52
N ASN A 11 0.53 -0.77 -8.94
CA ASN A 11 1.44 -0.74 -10.07
C ASN A 11 2.73 -1.52 -9.80
N GLY A 12 2.91 -2.64 -10.51
CA GLY A 12 4.08 -3.50 -10.39
C GLY A 12 5.42 -2.82 -10.70
N LYS A 13 5.46 -1.72 -11.49
CA LYS A 13 6.70 -0.96 -11.71
C LYS A 13 7.15 -0.22 -10.45
N ILE A 14 6.21 0.32 -9.68
CA ILE A 14 6.50 0.99 -8.41
C ILE A 14 7.01 -0.05 -7.41
N LEU A 15 6.30 -1.17 -7.26
CA LEU A 15 6.71 -2.27 -6.38
C LEU A 15 8.12 -2.77 -6.72
N ARG A 16 8.40 -3.04 -8.00
CA ARG A 16 9.73 -3.45 -8.47
C ARG A 16 10.79 -2.38 -8.19
N GLY A 17 10.47 -1.10 -8.37
CA GLY A 17 11.39 0.00 -8.08
C GLY A 17 11.70 0.16 -6.59
N VAL A 18 10.73 -0.14 -5.71
CA VAL A 18 10.92 -0.18 -4.25
C VAL A 18 11.82 -1.36 -3.88
N LEU A 19 11.50 -2.57 -4.32
CA LEU A 19 12.28 -3.78 -4.05
C LEU A 19 13.72 -3.69 -4.57
N ARG A 20 13.94 -3.03 -5.71
CA ARG A 20 15.30 -2.80 -6.24
C ARG A 20 16.13 -1.88 -5.35
N ARG A 21 15.51 -0.88 -4.72
CA ARG A 21 16.21 0.08 -3.84
C ARG A 21 16.40 -0.47 -2.43
N ASN A 22 15.45 -1.26 -1.95
CA ASN A 22 15.53 -1.93 -0.66
C ASN A 22 14.93 -3.35 -0.76
N PRO A 23 15.76 -4.38 -1.02
CA PRO A 23 15.30 -5.76 -1.14
C PRO A 23 14.77 -6.38 0.17
N GLN A 24 15.11 -5.80 1.33
CA GLN A 24 14.73 -6.31 2.64
C GLN A 24 13.47 -5.64 3.20
N ILE A 25 12.84 -4.74 2.45
CA ILE A 25 11.60 -4.09 2.88
C ILE A 25 10.47 -5.12 3.07
N ASP A 26 9.77 -5.05 4.20
CA ASP A 26 8.60 -5.89 4.46
C ASP A 26 7.39 -5.32 3.70
N ILE A 27 7.15 -5.85 2.51
CA ILE A 27 6.03 -5.49 1.65
C ILE A 27 5.32 -6.74 1.17
N VAL A 28 4.00 -6.80 1.36
CA VAL A 28 3.13 -7.90 0.94
C VAL A 28 2.10 -7.37 -0.03
N ARG A 29 1.79 -8.09 -1.10
CA ARG A 29 0.65 -7.75 -1.97
C ARG A 29 -0.60 -8.39 -1.40
N ILE A 30 -1.76 -7.73 -1.51
CA ILE A 30 -3.05 -8.33 -1.10
C ILE A 30 -3.28 -9.68 -1.81
N GLN A 31 -2.81 -9.82 -3.05
CA GLN A 31 -2.82 -11.08 -3.80
C GLN A 31 -2.10 -12.25 -3.11
N ASP A 32 -1.06 -11.95 -2.32
CA ASP A 32 -0.22 -12.93 -1.64
C ASP A 32 -0.60 -13.04 -0.14
N SER A 33 -1.83 -12.63 0.21
CA SER A 33 -2.31 -12.56 1.59
C SER A 33 -3.60 -13.37 1.80
N PRO A 34 -3.98 -13.67 3.06
CA PRO A 34 -5.24 -14.36 3.36
C PRO A 34 -6.51 -13.59 2.98
N VAL A 35 -6.40 -12.29 2.71
CA VAL A 35 -7.53 -11.42 2.32
C VAL A 35 -7.56 -11.14 0.82
N TYR A 36 -6.97 -12.03 0.01
CA TYR A 36 -7.09 -11.95 -1.44
C TYR A 36 -8.57 -11.99 -1.86
N GLN A 37 -8.97 -11.07 -2.75
CA GLN A 37 -10.35 -10.89 -3.24
C GLN A 37 -11.38 -10.50 -2.15
N ALA A 38 -10.94 -10.18 -0.94
CA ALA A 38 -11.83 -9.66 0.09
C ALA A 38 -12.24 -8.21 -0.19
N ASP A 39 -13.38 -7.81 0.35
CA ASP A 39 -13.85 -6.43 0.23
C ASP A 39 -12.90 -5.43 0.95
N ASP A 40 -12.91 -4.21 0.46
CA ASP A 40 -12.13 -3.08 0.96
C ASP A 40 -12.05 -2.95 2.50
N PRO A 41 -13.17 -3.04 3.27
CA PRO A 41 -13.10 -2.94 4.73
C PRO A 41 -12.35 -4.11 5.39
N ILE A 42 -12.43 -5.31 4.80
CA ILE A 42 -11.73 -6.51 5.29
C ILE A 42 -10.23 -6.36 5.05
N VAL A 43 -9.83 -5.84 3.89
CA VAL A 43 -8.43 -5.53 3.57
C VAL A 43 -7.85 -4.51 4.57
N LEU A 44 -8.57 -3.43 4.86
CA LEU A 44 -8.14 -2.43 5.85
C LEU A 44 -8.07 -3.01 7.28
N ALA A 45 -9.00 -3.88 7.65
CA ALA A 45 -8.99 -4.57 8.93
C ALA A 45 -7.76 -5.47 9.08
N TRP A 46 -7.46 -6.26 8.07
CA TRP A 46 -6.28 -7.13 8.05
C TRP A 46 -4.99 -6.31 8.08
N ALA A 47 -4.88 -5.25 7.29
CA ALA A 47 -3.72 -4.37 7.31
C ALA A 47 -3.48 -3.77 8.71
N ALA A 48 -4.55 -3.34 9.39
CA ALA A 48 -4.46 -2.86 10.75
C ALA A 48 -4.01 -3.95 11.75
N GLN A 49 -4.54 -5.17 11.64
CA GLN A 49 -4.14 -6.31 12.48
C GLN A 49 -2.67 -6.69 12.30
N GLU A 50 -2.19 -6.69 11.06
CA GLU A 50 -0.80 -7.02 10.71
C GLU A 50 0.20 -5.87 10.97
N ASN A 51 -0.30 -4.71 11.40
CA ASN A 51 0.45 -3.46 11.55
C ASN A 51 1.11 -3.01 10.24
N ARG A 52 0.36 -3.07 9.13
CA ARG A 52 0.80 -2.75 7.77
C ARG A 52 0.15 -1.46 7.29
N ILE A 53 0.94 -0.59 6.68
CA ILE A 53 0.42 0.57 5.96
C ILE A 53 0.00 0.13 4.56
N LEU A 54 -1.27 0.37 4.20
CA LEU A 54 -1.82 -0.03 2.89
C LEU A 54 -1.48 1.02 1.82
N LEU A 55 -0.95 0.57 0.68
CA LEU A 55 -0.69 1.37 -0.52
C LEU A 55 -1.74 1.04 -1.58
N THR A 56 -2.50 2.04 -2.02
CA THR A 56 -3.58 1.84 -3.01
C THR A 56 -3.57 2.92 -4.09
N HIS A 57 -4.15 2.57 -5.24
CA HIS A 57 -4.51 3.51 -6.30
C HIS A 57 -5.99 3.91 -6.24
N ASP A 58 -6.84 3.20 -5.49
CA ASP A 58 -8.20 3.63 -5.26
C ASP A 58 -8.21 4.77 -4.24
N ILE A 59 -8.46 5.97 -4.73
CA ILE A 59 -8.44 7.19 -3.92
C ILE A 59 -9.78 7.42 -3.23
N ARG A 60 -10.89 7.00 -3.86
CA ARG A 60 -12.23 7.39 -3.42
C ARG A 60 -12.77 6.39 -2.40
N THR A 61 -12.72 5.11 -2.74
CA THR A 61 -13.39 4.07 -1.96
C THR A 61 -12.60 3.74 -0.69
N MET A 62 -11.29 3.51 -0.84
CA MET A 62 -10.38 3.21 0.26
C MET A 62 -10.31 4.33 1.32
N ALA A 63 -10.31 5.60 0.90
CA ALA A 63 -10.32 6.71 1.86
C ALA A 63 -11.60 6.74 2.68
N ALA A 64 -12.76 6.56 2.04
CA ALA A 64 -14.04 6.56 2.73
C ALA A 64 -14.08 5.49 3.84
N TYR A 65 -13.68 4.26 3.51
CA TYR A 65 -13.61 3.18 4.50
C TYR A 65 -12.54 3.41 5.58
N ALA A 66 -11.39 4.00 5.22
CA ALA A 66 -10.37 4.33 6.22
C ALA A 66 -10.88 5.40 7.22
N PHE A 67 -11.60 6.42 6.74
CA PHE A 67 -12.21 7.42 7.61
C PHE A 67 -13.30 6.82 8.49
N GLU A 68 -14.19 5.99 7.93
CA GLU A 68 -15.22 5.28 8.69
C GLU A 68 -14.61 4.48 9.85
N ARG A 69 -13.49 3.78 9.60
CA ARG A 69 -12.78 3.04 10.66
C ARG A 69 -12.25 3.96 11.76
N ILE A 70 -11.68 5.12 11.40
CA ILE A 70 -11.17 6.10 12.37
C ILE A 70 -12.32 6.68 13.19
N GLU A 71 -13.45 7.02 12.55
CA GLU A 71 -14.65 7.52 13.24
C GLU A 71 -15.21 6.49 14.23
N GLN A 72 -15.14 5.20 13.88
CA GLN A 72 -15.53 4.08 14.75
C GLN A 72 -14.47 3.73 15.82
N SER A 73 -13.38 4.49 15.93
CA SER A 73 -12.24 4.21 16.82
C SER A 73 -11.62 2.81 16.61
N LEU A 74 -11.73 2.27 15.39
CA LEU A 74 -11.10 1.02 15.02
C LEU A 74 -9.61 1.23 14.74
N PRO A 75 -8.76 0.22 15.01
CA PRO A 75 -7.33 0.31 14.68
C PRO A 75 -7.09 0.60 13.20
N MET A 76 -6.16 1.51 12.93
CA MET A 76 -5.73 1.85 11.58
C MET A 76 -4.23 2.16 11.57
N SER A 77 -3.44 1.32 10.89
CA SER A 77 -1.99 1.54 10.77
C SER A 77 -1.62 2.65 9.77
N GLY A 78 -2.51 2.93 8.82
CA GLY A 78 -2.37 3.99 7.82
C GLY A 78 -2.73 3.54 6.41
N LEU A 79 -3.07 4.52 5.58
CA LEU A 79 -3.38 4.36 4.16
C LEU A 79 -2.58 5.41 3.37
N PHE A 80 -1.76 4.98 2.41
CA PHE A 80 -1.11 5.87 1.45
C PHE A 80 -1.74 5.72 0.08
N GLN A 81 -2.25 6.83 -0.41
CA GLN A 81 -2.77 6.93 -1.76
C GLN A 81 -1.65 7.26 -2.72
N VAL A 82 -1.51 6.43 -3.76
CA VAL A 82 -0.51 6.62 -4.80
C VAL A 82 -1.25 6.95 -6.09
N SER A 83 -0.92 8.07 -6.72
CA SER A 83 -1.50 8.40 -8.03
C SER A 83 -1.05 7.39 -9.09
N GLN A 84 -1.95 6.94 -9.95
CA GLN A 84 -1.58 6.08 -11.09
C GLN A 84 -0.59 6.77 -12.04
N ALA A 85 -0.63 8.10 -12.11
CA ALA A 85 0.30 8.91 -12.89
C ALA A 85 1.75 8.87 -12.35
N ALA A 86 1.96 8.45 -11.10
CA ALA A 86 3.30 8.35 -10.51
C ALA A 86 4.22 7.37 -11.27
N SER A 87 3.65 6.40 -12.00
CA SER A 87 4.45 5.48 -12.82
C SER A 87 4.89 6.05 -14.18
N ASN A 88 4.32 7.19 -14.61
CA ASN A 88 4.65 7.84 -15.88
C ASN A 88 5.87 8.75 -15.79
N TYR A 89 6.41 8.98 -14.59
CA TYR A 89 7.70 9.65 -14.46
C TYR A 89 8.81 8.72 -14.93
N ARG A 90 9.33 8.97 -16.14
CA ARG A 90 10.64 8.52 -16.59
C ARG A 90 11.72 9.24 -15.78
N GLY A 91 11.79 8.99 -14.48
CA GLY A 91 12.85 9.49 -13.62
C GLY A 91 14.14 8.75 -13.96
N CYS A 92 15.06 9.44 -14.60
CA CYS A 92 16.47 9.04 -14.64
C CYS A 92 16.97 9.04 -13.18
N PHE A 93 16.98 7.88 -12.53
CA PHE A 93 17.53 7.73 -11.18
C PHE A 93 19.06 7.78 -11.27
N ALA A 94 19.63 8.98 -11.21
CA ALA A 94 21.01 9.14 -10.80
C ALA A 94 21.07 8.81 -9.30
N VAL A 95 21.63 7.65 -8.96
CA VAL A 95 22.04 7.35 -7.59
C VAL A 95 23.26 8.21 -7.33
N GLY A 96 23.03 9.43 -6.82
CA GLY A 96 24.10 10.22 -6.22
C GLY A 96 24.46 9.57 -4.89
N ASN A 97 25.66 8.99 -4.81
CA ASN A 97 26.25 8.60 -3.55
C ASN A 97 26.41 9.86 -2.68
N LEU A 98 25.85 9.81 -1.48
CA LEU A 98 26.31 10.61 -0.33
C LEU A 98 27.03 9.65 0.62
#